data_AF-A0A367M161-F1
#
_entry.id   AF-A0A367M161-F1
#
_cell.length_a   1.000
_cell.length_b   1.000
_cell.length_c   1.000
_cell.angle_alpha   90.00
_cell.angle_beta   90.00
_cell.angle_gamma   90.00
#
_symmetry.space_group_name_H-M   'P 1'
#
loop_
_entity.id
_entity.type
_entity.pdbx_description
1 polymer ?
#
loop_
_entity_poly.entity_id
_entity_poly.type
_entity_poly.pdbx_seq_one_letter_code
_entity_poly.pdbx_strand_id
1 'polypeptide(L)' 'MQNETASHGINFDALGRDRQSLDLASESVELEVPGLNLFYGAKQALFDVRMNIPKQRVTAFIGPSGCGKSTLLRC' A
#
# COMPACT_ATOMS: atom_id res chain seq x y z
N MET A 1 -4.51 21.20 41.09
CA MET A 1 -5.38 20.26 40.36
C MET A 1 -4.92 20.25 38.91
N GLN A 2 -3.85 19.51 38.63
CA GLN A 2 -3.26 19.38 37.31
C GLN A 2 -3.88 18.15 36.66
N ASN A 3 -4.75 18.34 35.67
CA ASN A 3 -5.31 17.24 34.89
C ASN A 3 -4.32 16.88 33.79
N GLU A 4 -3.50 15.86 34.04
CA GLU A 4 -2.79 15.15 32.98
C GLU A 4 -3.82 14.41 32.14
N THR A 5 -4.08 14.94 30.94
CA THR A 5 -4.86 14.24 29.93
C THR A 5 -3.95 13.15 29.38
N ALA A 6 -4.09 11.93 29.88
CA ALA A 6 -3.44 10.75 29.34
C ALA A 6 -3.97 10.51 27.92
N SER A 7 -3.35 11.17 26.94
CA SER A 7 -3.54 10.81 25.54
C SER A 7 -3.00 9.38 25.39
N HIS A 8 -3.89 8.43 25.10
CA HIS A 8 -3.53 7.07 24.72
C HIS A 8 -2.87 7.05 23.33
N GLY A 9 -1.77 7.79 23.18
CA GLY A 9 -0.92 7.76 22.00
C GLY A 9 -0.11 6.47 22.02
N ILE A 10 -0.31 5.61 21.03
CA ILE A 10 0.55 4.44 20.83
C ILE A 10 1.96 4.95 20.57
N ASN A 11 2.89 4.70 21.50
CA ASN A 11 4.30 5.01 21.31
C ASN A 11 4.91 3.98 20.34
N PHE A 12 5.10 4.39 19.09
CA PHE A 12 5.64 3.52 18.04
C PHE A 12 7.11 3.13 18.26
N ASP A 13 7.86 3.94 19.01
CA ASP A 13 9.29 3.68 19.30
C ASP A 13 9.43 2.55 20.32
N ALA A 14 8.50 2.45 21.27
CA ALA A 14 8.44 1.36 22.25
C ALA A 14 8.08 -0.01 21.64
N LEU A 15 7.53 -0.03 20.42
CA LEU A 15 7.18 -1.26 19.70
C LEU A 15 8.37 -1.88 18.94
N GLY A 16 9.57 -1.30 19.03
CA GLY A 16 10.78 -1.85 18.40
C GLY A 16 10.70 -1.93 16.88
N ARG A 17 9.79 -1.18 16.24
CA ARG A 17 9.77 -1.03 14.79
C ARG A 17 10.86 -0.05 14.39
N ASP A 18 12.09 -0.56 14.33
CA ASP A 18 13.13 0.07 13.55
C ASP A 18 12.58 0.20 12.13
N ARG A 19 12.40 1.42 11.63
CA ARG A 19 11.89 1.65 10.27
C ARG A 19 12.98 1.17 9.32
N GLN A 20 12.95 -0.11 8.96
CA GLN A 20 13.73 -0.62 7.85
C GLN A 20 13.46 0.30 6.66
N SER A 21 14.51 0.94 6.16
CA SER A 21 14.43 1.72 4.93
C SER A 21 14.01 0.77 3.82
N LEU A 22 12.81 0.98 3.28
CA LEU A 22 12.28 0.18 2.18
C LEU A 22 12.90 0.72 0.88
N ASP A 23 13.80 -0.05 0.27
CA ASP A 23 14.31 0.24 -1.08
C ASP A 23 13.78 -0.80 -2.07
N LEU A 24 12.63 -0.49 -2.67
CA LEU A 24 11.95 -1.39 -3.60
C LEU A 24 12.76 -1.66 -4.88
N ALA A 25 13.72 -0.80 -5.23
CA ALA A 25 14.46 -0.91 -6.49
C ALA A 25 15.59 -1.95 -6.43
N SER A 26 16.11 -2.24 -5.22
CA SER A 26 17.19 -3.21 -5.02
C SER A 26 16.70 -4.61 -4.62
N GLU A 27 15.38 -4.80 -4.50
CA GLU A 27 14.79 -6.06 -4.11
C GLU A 27 14.35 -6.92 -5.31
N SER A 28 14.36 -8.25 -5.13
CA SER A 28 13.86 -9.17 -6.15
C SER A 28 12.35 -9.02 -6.30
N VAL A 29 11.88 -8.67 -7.50
CA VAL A 29 10.46 -8.58 -7.84
C VAL A 29 9.85 -9.98 -7.97
N GLU A 30 8.70 -10.22 -7.34
CA GLU A 30 7.95 -11.49 -7.42
C GLU A 30 6.64 -11.31 -8.22
N LEU A 31 6.01 -10.13 -8.15
CA LEU A 31 4.84 -9.79 -8.97
C LEU A 31 5.08 -8.50 -9.73
N GLU A 32 4.73 -8.49 -11.01
CA GLU A 32 4.83 -7.33 -11.89
C GLU A 32 3.46 -7.03 -12.49
N VAL A 33 3.10 -5.75 -12.54
CA VAL A 33 1.93 -5.23 -13.25
C VAL A 33 2.45 -4.27 -14.32
N PRO A 34 2.63 -4.70 -15.57
CA PRO A 34 3.28 -3.89 -16.60
C PRO A 34 2.25 -3.12 -17.45
N GLY A 35 1.58 -2.12 -16.86
CA GLY A 35 0.69 -1.21 -17.60
C GLY A 35 -0.74 -1.74 -17.75
N LEU A 36 -1.34 -2.16 -16.64
CA LEU A 36 -2.69 -2.72 -16.61
C LEU A 36 -3.74 -1.65 -16.90
N ASN A 37 -4.54 -1.91 -17.93
CA ASN A 37 -5.74 -1.17 -18.25
C ASN A 37 -6.94 -2.09 -18.06
N LEU A 38 -7.94 -1.66 -17.29
CA LEU A 38 -9.13 -2.47 -17.03
C LEU A 38 -10.40 -1.68 -17.30
N PHE A 39 -11.34 -2.33 -17.99
CA PHE A 39 -12.62 -1.75 -18.40
C PHE A 39 -13.78 -2.59 -17.86
N TYR A 40 -14.83 -1.92 -17.39
CA TYR A 40 -16.15 -2.50 -17.18
C TYR A 40 -17.08 -2.00 -18.29
N GLY A 41 -17.24 -2.83 -19.33
CA GLY A 41 -17.94 -2.43 -20.55
C GLY A 41 -17.23 -1.24 -21.21
N ALA A 42 -17.98 -0.17 -21.47
CA ALA A 42 -17.44 1.05 -22.09
C ALA A 42 -16.64 1.94 -21.11
N LYS A 43 -16.71 1.69 -19.79
CA LYS A 43 -16.07 2.54 -18.79
C LYS A 43 -14.73 1.96 -18.36
N GLN A 44 -13.66 2.75 -18.48
CA GLN A 44 -12.36 2.39 -17.94
C GLN A 44 -12.32 2.61 -16.42
N ALA A 45 -11.86 1.58 -15.69
CA ALA A 45 -11.75 1.57 -14.24
C ALA A 45 -10.29 1.68 -13.76
N LEU A 46 -9.34 1.11 -14.49
CA LEU A 46 -7.90 1.24 -14.24
C LEU A 46 -7.19 1.74 -15.49
N PHE A 47 -6.25 2.65 -15.30
CA PHE A 47 -5.53 3.35 -16.36
C PHE A 47 -4.03 3.10 -16.19
N ASP A 48 -3.44 2.35 -17.12
CA ASP A 48 -1.99 2.09 -17.21
C ASP A 48 -1.30 1.88 -15.86
N VAL A 49 -1.86 1.01 -15.02
CA VAL A 49 -1.31 0.74 -13.69
C VAL A 49 0.01 0.01 -13.84
N ARG A 50 1.09 0.62 -13.36
CA ARG A 50 2.45 0.07 -13.37
C ARG A 50 2.96 -0.08 -11.95
N MET A 51 3.29 -1.31 -11.54
CA MET A 51 3.87 -1.55 -10.22
C MET A 51 4.61 -2.88 -10.14
N ASN A 52 5.62 -2.91 -9.26
CA ASN A 52 6.37 -4.10 -8.90
C ASN A 52 6.18 -4.39 -7.42
N ILE A 53 5.98 -5.67 -7.08
CA ILE A 53 5.87 -6.13 -5.69
C ILE A 53 7.08 -7.04 -5.42
N PRO A 54 7.96 -6.64 -4.48
CA PRO A 54 9.09 -7.47 -4.12
C PRO A 54 8.69 -8.76 -3.37
N LYS A 55 9.56 -9.74 -3.47
CA LYS A 55 9.47 -11.02 -2.76
C LYS A 55 9.43 -10.79 -1.25
N GLN A 56 8.62 -11.58 -0.54
CA GLN A 56 8.53 -11.57 0.94
C GLN A 56 8.17 -10.21 1.57
N ARG A 57 7.54 -9.31 0.80
CA ARG A 57 7.04 -8.03 1.31
C ARG A 57 5.54 -8.06 1.57
N VAL A 58 5.16 -7.48 2.71
CA VAL A 58 3.77 -7.11 2.97
C VAL A 58 3.49 -5.80 2.26
N THR A 59 2.66 -5.85 1.22
CA THR A 59 2.30 -4.69 0.40
C THR A 59 0.87 -4.27 0.69
N ALA A 60 0.68 -3.02 1.11
CA ALA A 60 -0.63 -2.45 1.36
C ALA A 60 -1.07 -1.53 0.22
N PHE A 61 -2.29 -1.72 -0.27
CA PHE A 61 -2.93 -0.82 -1.24
C PHE A 61 -3.78 0.20 -0.49
N ILE A 62 -3.37 1.47 -0.47
CA ILE A 62 -4.05 2.54 0.28
C ILE A 62 -4.53 3.62 -0.69
N GLY A 63 -5.73 4.14 -0.46
CA GLY A 63 -6.32 5.20 -1.27
C GLY A 63 -7.80 5.42 -0.92
N PRO A 64 -8.43 6.52 -1.37
CA PRO A 64 -9.82 6.86 -1.07
C PRO A 64 -10.81 5.80 -1.60
N SER A 65 -12.06 5.82 -1.13
CA SER A 65 -13.09 4.94 -1.65
C SER A 65 -13.28 5.16 -3.16
N GLY A 66 -13.49 4.07 -3.91
CA GLY A 66 -13.68 4.14 -5.37
C GLY A 66 -12.41 4.29 -6.22
N CYS A 67 -11.21 4.40 -5.62
CA CYS A 67 -9.98 4.61 -6.39
C CYS A 67 -9.43 3.37 -7.13
N GLY A 68 -10.13 2.22 -7.09
CA GLY A 68 -9.75 1.02 -7.86
C GLY A 68 -8.92 -0.04 -7.12
N LYS A 69 -8.67 0.08 -5.81
CA LYS A 69 -7.91 -0.94 -5.03
C LYS A 69 -8.44 -2.38 -5.19
N SER A 70 -9.71 -2.59 -4.86
CA SER A 70 -10.36 -3.91 -4.98
C SER A 70 -10.58 -4.31 -6.43
N THR A 71 -10.47 -3.38 -7.37
CA THR A 71 -10.52 -3.66 -8.80
C THR A 71 -9.18 -4.22 -9.27
N LEU A 72 -8.07 -3.64 -8.82
CA LEU A 72 -6.72 -4.13 -9.09
C LEU A 72 -6.48 -5.53 -8.51
N LEU A 73 -6.94 -5.80 -7.28
CA LEU A 73 -6.79 -7.10 -6.62
C LEU A 73 -7.63 -8.25 -7.23
N ARG A 74 -8.54 -7.95 -8.18
CA ARG A 74 -9.40 -8.94 -8.83
C ARG A 74 -8.88 -9.39 -10.19
N CYS A 75 -7.80 -8.80 -10.66
CA CYS A 75 -7.11 -9.19 -11.90
C CYS A 75 -6.18 -10.36 -11.59
#